data_AF-A0AA41YIC0-F1
#
_entry.id   AF-A0AA41YIC0-F1
#
_cell.length_a   1.000
_cell.length_b   1.000
_cell.length_c   1.000
_cell.angle_alpha   90.00
_cell.angle_beta   90.00
_cell.angle_gamma   90.00
#
_symmetry.space_group_name_H-M   'P 1'
#
loop_
_entity.id
_entity.type
_entity.pdbx_description
1 polymer ?
#
loop_
_entity_poly.entity_id
_entity_poly.type
_entity_poly.pdbx_seq_one_letter_code
_entity_poly.pdbx_strand_id
1 'polypeptide(L)'
;MTGAYDAVVIGAGPAGLAAATLLAERQARVVLVDEQPAPGGQIYRAVEGMTARQPELFEALGPDYAHGDELVTLFRTFGAEYRSQSTVWQISPADGSDAAHEVWLSRGGRSELLQARNVVVATGAMERPVPVPGWTLPGAMTAGAVQVMLKSAGVVPEGMVLAGSGPLLYLLAGQCLALGARITAVLDTTARANEQAALRHLPAALRGAGFGYLVKGLALKLRLRRAGVPIFRRVTDIALQGTSEVTDISFRSRGRPMWLSADLVALHEGVIPAQQITRSIGCVHDWDAVQHCFRACTDAWGNSSVDGVLVAGDGAGIGGARAAEHAGRIAAAEVLRRLGVADAAGRDALAAADLRGRAAHLAIRPFLDRLYAPPAAILRPADAVMVCRCEEVTAGAIRGVVQQGCLGPNQAKSFLRAGMGPCQGRMCGPVVSELIAEARGVGVEEVGYYRIRPPLKPITVGELAALDVSGA
;
A
#
# COMPACT_ATOMS: atom_id res chain seq x y z
N MET A 1 -1.15 22.93 -27.49
CA MET A 1 -2.02 21.94 -26.84
C MET A 1 -1.69 20.57 -27.41
N THR A 2 -0.96 19.74 -26.66
CA THR A 2 -0.80 18.33 -27.00
C THR A 2 -2.16 17.67 -26.76
N GLY A 3 -2.73 16.97 -27.75
CA GLY A 3 -4.09 16.41 -27.64
C GLY A 3 -4.26 15.47 -26.43
N ALA A 4 -5.47 15.02 -26.15
CA ALA A 4 -5.74 14.09 -25.06
C ALA A 4 -4.92 12.79 -25.18
N TYR A 5 -4.50 12.24 -24.04
CA TYR A 5 -3.98 10.88 -23.94
C TYR A 5 -5.13 9.88 -23.99
N ASP A 6 -4.88 8.71 -24.58
CA ASP A 6 -5.82 7.60 -24.50
C ASP A 6 -5.93 7.09 -23.06
N ALA A 7 -4.81 7.08 -22.33
CA ALA A 7 -4.78 6.73 -20.91
C ALA A 7 -3.67 7.45 -20.13
N VAL A 8 -3.98 7.83 -18.89
CA VAL A 8 -2.99 8.17 -17.87
C VAL A 8 -2.92 7.05 -16.84
N VAL A 9 -1.73 6.48 -16.64
CA VAL A 9 -1.48 5.43 -15.64
C VAL A 9 -0.78 6.06 -14.43
N ILE A 10 -1.37 5.95 -13.25
CA ILE A 10 -0.86 6.57 -12.02
C ILE A 10 -0.21 5.51 -11.14
N GLY A 11 1.13 5.52 -11.08
CA GLY A 11 1.98 4.64 -10.28
C GLY A 11 2.80 3.66 -11.12
N ALA A 12 4.12 3.71 -10.99
CA ALA A 12 5.09 2.84 -11.67
C ALA A 12 5.36 1.52 -10.92
N GLY A 13 4.37 0.99 -10.21
CA GLY A 13 4.43 -0.34 -9.61
C GLY A 13 4.17 -1.46 -10.63
N PRO A 14 4.13 -2.73 -10.19
CA PRO A 14 3.93 -3.87 -11.09
C PRO A 14 2.68 -3.74 -11.99
N ALA A 15 1.56 -3.28 -11.42
CA ALA A 15 0.32 -3.07 -12.16
C ALA A 15 0.44 -1.95 -13.20
N GLY A 16 0.99 -0.79 -12.82
CA GLY A 16 1.08 0.34 -13.73
C GLY A 16 2.08 0.10 -14.85
N LEU A 17 3.24 -0.51 -14.55
CA LEU A 17 4.20 -0.92 -15.57
C LEU A 17 3.55 -1.88 -16.57
N ALA A 18 2.90 -2.94 -16.09
CA ALA A 18 2.23 -3.89 -16.98
C ALA A 18 1.11 -3.26 -17.82
N ALA A 19 0.32 -2.35 -17.24
CA ALA A 19 -0.74 -1.64 -17.93
C ALA A 19 -0.19 -0.71 -19.03
N ALA A 20 0.78 0.14 -18.68
CA ALA A 20 1.35 1.09 -19.64
C ALA A 20 2.11 0.39 -20.76
N THR A 21 2.82 -0.70 -20.47
CA THR A 21 3.51 -1.51 -21.48
C THR A 21 2.52 -2.07 -22.51
N LEU A 22 1.43 -2.71 -22.07
CA LEU A 22 0.46 -3.30 -23.00
C LEU A 22 -0.27 -2.22 -23.82
N LEU A 23 -0.56 -1.07 -23.22
CA LEU A 23 -1.18 0.06 -23.94
C LEU A 23 -0.24 0.60 -25.03
N ALA A 24 1.03 0.81 -24.70
CA ALA A 24 2.03 1.30 -25.64
C ALA A 24 2.34 0.28 -26.75
N GLU A 25 2.41 -1.01 -26.42
CA GLU A 25 2.54 -2.11 -27.40
C GLU A 25 1.42 -2.07 -28.44
N ARG A 26 0.21 -1.67 -28.03
CA ARG A 26 -0.97 -1.52 -28.91
C ARG A 26 -1.13 -0.11 -29.47
N GLN A 27 -0.05 0.68 -29.44
CA GLN A 27 0.05 2.02 -30.02
C GLN A 27 -0.95 3.04 -29.44
N ALA A 28 -1.52 2.77 -28.25
CA ALA A 28 -2.30 3.76 -27.54
C ALA A 28 -1.38 4.86 -27.00
N ARG A 29 -1.85 6.11 -27.04
CA ARG A 29 -1.11 7.25 -26.50
C ARG A 29 -1.24 7.26 -24.97
N VAL A 30 -0.24 6.69 -24.29
CA VAL A 30 -0.22 6.51 -22.84
C VAL A 30 0.91 7.31 -22.19
N VAL A 31 0.62 7.88 -21.02
CA VAL A 31 1.62 8.42 -20.09
C VAL A 31 1.50 7.74 -18.74
N LEU A 32 2.63 7.26 -18.22
CA LEU A 32 2.78 6.74 -16.87
C LEU A 32 3.40 7.82 -15.98
N VAL A 33 2.73 8.14 -14.87
CA VAL A 33 3.19 9.13 -13.88
C VAL A 33 3.53 8.42 -12.57
N ASP A 34 4.66 8.76 -11.95
CA ASP A 34 5.03 8.23 -10.64
C ASP A 34 5.82 9.25 -9.82
N GLU A 35 5.62 9.21 -8.50
CA GLU A 35 6.27 10.13 -7.57
C GLU A 35 7.74 9.82 -7.31
N GLN A 36 8.18 8.59 -7.60
CA GLN A 36 9.56 8.15 -7.38
C GLN A 36 10.46 8.54 -8.56
N PRO A 37 11.78 8.64 -8.34
CA PRO A 37 12.73 8.93 -9.42
C PRO A 37 12.84 7.79 -10.44
N ALA A 38 12.59 6.54 -10.04
CA ALA A 38 12.73 5.36 -10.89
C ALA A 38 11.50 4.45 -10.77
N PRO A 39 11.12 3.72 -11.84
CA PRO A 39 10.04 2.75 -11.83
C PRO A 39 10.33 1.55 -10.91
N GLY A 40 9.28 0.80 -10.59
CA GLY A 40 9.33 -0.42 -9.78
C GLY A 40 8.42 -0.41 -8.55
N GLY A 41 7.82 0.73 -8.22
CA GLY A 41 6.92 0.88 -7.08
C GLY A 41 7.65 0.60 -5.75
N GLN A 42 7.00 -0.08 -4.80
CA GLN A 42 7.63 -0.44 -3.52
C GLN A 42 8.38 -1.77 -3.57
N ILE A 43 7.94 -2.70 -4.42
CA ILE A 43 8.52 -4.04 -4.48
C ILE A 43 9.83 -4.02 -5.26
N TYR A 44 9.84 -3.45 -6.47
CA TYR A 44 11.01 -3.40 -7.36
C TYR A 44 11.72 -2.04 -7.32
N ARG A 45 11.55 -1.31 -6.21
CA ARG A 45 12.10 0.03 -6.01
C ARG A 45 13.58 0.07 -6.37
N ALA A 46 13.94 0.96 -7.30
CA ALA A 46 15.31 1.18 -7.77
C ALA A 46 16.01 -0.04 -8.40
N VAL A 47 15.24 -0.96 -9.01
CA VAL A 47 15.77 -2.17 -9.66
C VAL A 47 16.68 -1.86 -10.86
N GLU A 48 16.39 -0.79 -11.62
CA GLU A 48 17.17 -0.42 -12.81
C GLU A 48 18.67 -0.28 -12.50
N GLY A 49 19.48 -1.09 -13.16
CA GLY A 49 20.94 -1.07 -13.01
C GLY A 49 21.44 -1.50 -11.61
N MET A 50 20.59 -2.09 -10.77
CA MET A 50 20.98 -2.54 -9.42
C MET A 50 22.05 -3.63 -9.48
N THR A 51 21.94 -4.58 -10.40
CA THR A 51 22.92 -5.66 -10.59
C THR A 51 24.34 -5.14 -10.83
N ALA A 52 24.47 -4.03 -11.56
CA ALA A 52 25.76 -3.41 -11.82
C ALA A 52 26.25 -2.53 -10.66
N ARG A 53 25.33 -1.84 -9.96
CA ARG A 53 25.67 -0.87 -8.90
C ARG A 53 25.91 -1.51 -7.53
N GLN A 54 25.12 -2.52 -7.16
CA GLN A 54 25.13 -3.17 -5.84
C GLN A 54 24.76 -4.67 -5.97
N PRO A 55 25.66 -5.51 -6.51
CA PRO A 55 25.38 -6.93 -6.78
C PRO A 55 25.03 -7.73 -5.52
N GLU A 56 25.71 -7.49 -4.39
CA GLU A 56 25.44 -8.16 -3.11
C GLU A 56 24.04 -7.82 -2.58
N LEU A 57 23.62 -6.55 -2.68
CA LEU A 57 22.27 -6.14 -2.32
C LEU A 57 21.22 -6.79 -3.23
N PHE A 58 21.48 -6.83 -4.53
CA PHE A 58 20.58 -7.47 -5.50
C PHE A 58 20.36 -8.95 -5.16
N GLU A 59 21.43 -9.69 -4.86
CA GLU A 59 21.36 -11.09 -4.45
C GLU A 59 20.59 -11.26 -3.12
N ALA A 60 20.88 -10.41 -2.13
CA ALA A 60 20.20 -10.42 -0.84
C ALA A 60 18.68 -10.16 -0.96
N LEU A 61 18.27 -9.26 -1.86
CA LEU A 61 16.86 -8.93 -2.11
C LEU A 61 16.10 -10.09 -2.77
N GLY A 62 16.81 -10.94 -3.53
CA GLY A 62 16.34 -12.24 -4.02
C GLY A 62 15.49 -12.20 -5.29
N PRO A 63 15.01 -13.36 -5.76
CA PRO A 63 14.42 -13.52 -7.09
C PRO A 63 13.12 -12.74 -7.29
N ASP A 64 12.31 -12.56 -6.24
CA ASP A 64 11.09 -11.74 -6.33
C ASP A 64 11.43 -10.29 -6.69
N TYR A 65 12.53 -9.75 -6.17
CA TYR A 65 12.99 -8.41 -6.50
C TYR A 65 13.55 -8.36 -7.93
N ALA A 66 14.36 -9.35 -8.29
CA ALA A 66 14.97 -9.48 -9.61
C ALA A 66 13.94 -9.52 -10.76
N HIS A 67 12.76 -10.11 -10.54
CA HIS A 67 11.65 -10.11 -11.50
C HIS A 67 11.26 -8.69 -11.98
N GLY A 68 11.47 -7.68 -11.14
CA GLY A 68 11.21 -6.30 -11.51
C GLY A 68 12.03 -5.79 -12.68
N ASP A 69 13.23 -6.32 -12.87
CA ASP A 69 14.15 -5.90 -13.94
C ASP A 69 13.58 -6.22 -15.32
N GLU A 70 13.00 -7.41 -15.49
CA GLU A 70 12.31 -7.82 -16.72
C GLU A 70 11.13 -6.90 -17.02
N LEU A 71 10.31 -6.59 -16.00
CA LEU A 71 9.12 -5.77 -16.17
C LEU A 71 9.46 -4.32 -16.54
N VAL A 72 10.48 -3.76 -15.89
CA VAL A 72 10.95 -2.41 -16.20
C VAL A 72 11.62 -2.37 -17.57
N THR A 73 12.42 -3.37 -17.93
CA THR A 73 13.05 -3.45 -19.26
C THR A 73 11.99 -3.46 -20.35
N LEU A 74 10.96 -4.30 -20.23
CA LEU A 74 9.84 -4.32 -21.19
C LEU A 74 9.15 -2.96 -21.29
N PHE A 75 8.87 -2.31 -20.15
CA PHE A 75 8.27 -0.98 -20.13
C PHE A 75 9.11 0.05 -20.89
N ARG A 76 10.44 0.04 -20.71
CA ARG A 76 11.36 0.93 -21.44
C ARG A 76 11.39 0.63 -22.93
N THR A 77 11.33 -0.65 -23.33
CA THR A 77 11.36 -1.07 -24.74
C THR A 77 10.14 -0.59 -25.52
N PHE A 78 8.94 -0.65 -24.95
CA PHE A 78 7.71 -0.25 -25.65
C PHE A 78 7.45 1.26 -25.66
N GLY A 79 8.28 2.05 -24.98
CA GLY A 79 8.35 3.50 -25.19
C GLY A 79 7.15 4.32 -24.70
N ALA A 80 6.39 3.80 -23.72
CA ALA A 80 5.36 4.61 -23.04
C ALA A 80 6.00 5.90 -22.48
N GLU A 81 5.30 7.05 -22.59
CA GLU A 81 5.79 8.28 -21.98
C GLU A 81 5.86 8.09 -20.45
N TYR A 82 7.01 8.41 -19.85
CA TYR A 82 7.21 8.26 -18.41
C TYR A 82 7.55 9.60 -17.77
N ARG A 83 6.74 10.00 -16.78
CA ARG A 83 6.99 11.16 -15.92
C ARG A 83 7.29 10.70 -14.50
N SER A 84 8.58 10.50 -14.21
CA SER A 84 9.06 10.32 -12.83
C SER A 84 8.95 11.60 -12.03
N GLN A 85 9.08 11.48 -10.71
CA GLN A 85 9.01 12.60 -9.76
C GLN A 85 7.79 13.51 -9.98
N SER A 86 6.67 12.90 -10.36
CA SER A 86 5.42 13.56 -10.73
C SER A 86 4.33 13.11 -9.77
N THR A 87 3.84 14.04 -8.96
CA THR A 87 2.83 13.77 -7.94
C THR A 87 1.46 14.22 -8.45
N VAL A 88 0.53 13.27 -8.63
CA VAL A 88 -0.88 13.61 -8.89
C VAL A 88 -1.48 14.26 -7.64
N TRP A 89 -1.97 15.49 -7.79
CA TRP A 89 -2.61 16.22 -6.69
C TRP A 89 -4.12 16.43 -6.90
N GLN A 90 -4.62 16.35 -8.13
CA GLN A 90 -6.05 16.40 -8.44
C GLN A 90 -6.39 15.58 -9.67
N ILE A 91 -7.59 14.99 -9.66
CA ILE A 91 -8.24 14.44 -10.84
C ILE A 91 -9.65 15.01 -10.88
N SER A 92 -10.05 15.59 -12.01
CA SER A 92 -11.37 16.16 -12.26
C SER A 92 -11.93 15.64 -13.60
N PRO A 93 -13.25 15.70 -13.82
CA PRO A 93 -13.80 15.64 -15.17
C PRO A 93 -13.16 16.71 -16.06
N ALA A 94 -12.97 16.41 -17.34
CA ALA A 94 -12.51 17.39 -18.32
C ALA A 94 -13.68 18.13 -18.97
N ASP A 95 -13.48 19.43 -19.25
CA ASP A 95 -14.39 20.23 -20.06
C ASP A 95 -13.91 20.16 -21.53
N GLY A 96 -14.56 19.35 -22.37
CA GLY A 96 -14.19 19.19 -23.79
C GLY A 96 -14.66 17.87 -24.41
N SER A 97 -14.67 17.77 -25.75
CA SER A 97 -15.24 16.59 -26.45
C SER A 97 -14.34 15.36 -26.48
N ASP A 98 -13.02 15.53 -26.39
CA ASP A 98 -12.05 14.47 -26.71
C ASP A 98 -11.36 13.85 -25.47
N ALA A 99 -11.54 14.45 -24.30
CA ALA A 99 -11.00 14.01 -23.02
C ALA A 99 -12.14 13.82 -22.00
N ALA A 100 -12.03 12.82 -21.14
CA ALA A 100 -12.99 12.57 -20.06
C ALA A 100 -12.48 13.08 -18.70
N HIS A 101 -11.15 13.16 -18.55
CA HIS A 101 -10.50 13.45 -17.28
C HIS A 101 -9.34 14.43 -17.43
N GLU A 102 -9.21 15.30 -16.45
CA GLU A 102 -8.04 16.13 -16.17
C GLU A 102 -7.26 15.54 -15.02
N VAL A 103 -5.96 15.31 -15.22
CA VAL A 103 -5.04 14.81 -14.21
C VAL A 103 -3.97 15.86 -13.97
N TRP A 104 -4.03 16.48 -12.80
CA TRP A 104 -3.12 17.55 -12.40
C TRP A 104 -1.93 16.99 -11.62
N LEU A 105 -0.73 17.32 -12.08
CA LEU A 105 0.54 16.85 -11.54
C LEU A 105 1.34 18.00 -10.94
N SER A 106 2.11 17.72 -9.91
CA SER A 106 3.23 18.55 -9.45
C SER A 106 4.54 17.87 -9.86
N ARG A 107 5.37 18.59 -10.61
CA ARG A 107 6.66 18.10 -11.10
C ARG A 107 7.66 19.24 -11.19
N GLY A 108 8.82 19.08 -10.55
CA GLY A 108 9.87 20.10 -10.56
C GLY A 108 9.43 21.48 -10.04
N GLY A 109 8.49 21.51 -9.08
CA GLY A 109 7.93 22.76 -8.54
C GLY A 109 7.00 23.50 -9.50
N ARG A 110 6.44 22.82 -10.50
CA ARG A 110 5.42 23.34 -11.41
C ARG A 110 4.21 22.42 -11.45
N SER A 111 3.03 23.00 -11.63
CA SER A 111 1.83 22.22 -11.91
C SER A 111 1.66 22.00 -13.41
N GLU A 112 1.39 20.76 -13.81
CA GLU A 112 1.14 20.34 -15.19
C GLU A 112 -0.26 19.73 -15.29
N LEU A 113 -0.98 20.04 -16.38
CA LEU A 113 -2.27 19.43 -16.71
C LEU A 113 -2.09 18.35 -17.77
N LEU A 114 -2.64 17.18 -17.51
CA LEU A 114 -2.84 16.12 -18.49
C LEU A 114 -4.34 15.92 -18.76
N GLN A 115 -4.72 15.81 -20.02
CA GLN A 115 -6.07 15.41 -20.42
C GLN A 115 -6.07 13.96 -20.90
N ALA A 116 -7.04 13.16 -20.46
CA ALA A 116 -7.11 11.73 -20.77
C ALA A 116 -8.52 11.20 -20.98
N ARG A 117 -8.67 10.19 -21.83
CA ARG A 117 -9.93 9.44 -22.01
C ARG A 117 -10.14 8.36 -20.93
N ASN A 118 -9.04 7.84 -20.38
CA ASN A 118 -9.03 6.82 -19.34
C ASN A 118 -8.00 7.17 -18.27
N VAL A 119 -8.26 6.79 -17.02
CA VAL A 119 -7.28 6.85 -15.93
C VAL A 119 -7.16 5.47 -15.29
N VAL A 120 -5.94 4.94 -15.21
CA VAL A 120 -5.65 3.70 -14.48
C VAL A 120 -4.94 4.05 -13.17
N VAL A 121 -5.65 3.92 -12.05
CA VAL A 121 -5.12 4.13 -10.70
C VAL A 121 -4.39 2.87 -10.25
N ALA A 122 -3.06 2.90 -10.31
CA ALA A 122 -2.16 1.80 -9.94
C ALA A 122 -1.27 2.16 -8.74
N THR A 123 -1.80 2.94 -7.80
CA THR A 123 -1.05 3.48 -6.64
C THR A 123 -0.74 2.47 -5.53
N GLY A 124 -1.18 1.21 -5.69
CA GLY A 124 -0.84 0.12 -4.80
C GLY A 124 -1.43 0.25 -3.40
N ALA A 125 -0.66 -0.16 -2.39
CA ALA A 125 -1.07 -0.20 -1.00
C ALA A 125 -0.12 0.61 -0.11
N MET A 126 -0.62 1.01 1.05
CA MET A 126 0.16 1.61 2.13
C MET A 126 0.28 0.65 3.30
N GLU A 127 1.34 0.80 4.08
CA GLU A 127 1.50 0.02 5.30
C GLU A 127 0.47 0.42 6.35
N ARG A 128 -0.07 -0.58 7.06
CA ARG A 128 -1.08 -0.34 8.08
C ARG A 128 -0.45 0.46 9.24
N PRO A 129 -1.12 1.49 9.76
CA PRO A 129 -0.73 2.14 11.00
C PRO A 129 -0.75 1.17 12.18
N VAL A 130 0.27 1.24 13.05
CA VAL A 130 0.41 0.36 14.22
C VAL A 130 0.51 1.21 15.49
N PRO A 131 -0.60 1.83 15.95
CA PRO A 131 -0.59 2.67 17.14
C PRO A 131 -0.49 1.82 18.41
N VAL A 132 0.74 1.57 18.85
CA VAL A 132 1.05 0.98 20.16
C VAL A 132 1.65 2.05 21.07
N PRO A 133 1.61 1.94 22.41
CA PRO A 133 2.29 2.89 23.28
C PRO A 133 3.74 3.11 22.84
N GLY A 134 4.16 4.38 22.72
CA GLY A 134 5.51 4.76 22.29
C GLY A 134 5.82 4.64 20.78
N TRP A 135 4.87 4.25 19.91
CA TRP A 135 5.11 4.11 18.46
C TRP A 135 5.50 5.40 17.71
N THR A 136 5.41 6.56 18.38
CA THR A 136 5.80 7.87 17.84
C THR A 136 7.20 8.29 18.25
N LEU A 137 7.87 7.54 19.12
CA LEU A 137 9.25 7.82 19.52
C LEU A 137 10.21 7.62 18.34
N PRO A 138 11.24 8.48 18.18
CA PRO A 138 12.41 8.17 17.34
C PRO A 138 12.95 6.77 17.66
N GLY A 139 13.25 5.99 16.63
CA GLY A 139 13.56 4.55 16.76
C GLY A 139 12.38 3.64 16.44
N ALA A 140 11.14 4.14 16.49
CA ALA A 140 9.98 3.45 15.94
C ALA A 140 9.79 3.78 14.46
N MET A 141 9.79 2.77 13.60
CA MET A 141 9.46 2.92 12.18
C MET A 141 8.74 1.69 11.66
N THR A 142 8.26 1.75 10.42
CA THR A 142 7.59 0.60 9.82
C THR A 142 8.59 -0.35 9.14
N ALA A 143 8.23 -1.62 8.96
CA ALA A 143 9.08 -2.56 8.20
C ALA A 143 9.24 -2.11 6.74
N GLY A 144 8.21 -1.50 6.14
CA GLY A 144 8.30 -0.89 4.82
C GLY A 144 9.33 0.24 4.74
N ALA A 145 9.45 1.08 5.78
CA ALA A 145 10.46 2.14 5.82
C ALA A 145 11.89 1.56 5.83
N VAL A 146 12.13 0.49 6.59
CA VAL A 146 13.42 -0.23 6.56
C VAL A 146 13.68 -0.81 5.16
N GLN A 147 12.67 -1.37 4.50
CA GLN A 147 12.84 -1.83 3.10
C GLN A 147 13.16 -0.70 2.12
N VAL A 148 12.61 0.50 2.32
CA VAL A 148 12.96 1.67 1.50
C VAL A 148 14.41 2.08 1.73
N MET A 149 14.85 2.16 2.99
CA MET A 149 16.26 2.45 3.33
C MET A 149 17.21 1.43 2.67
N LEU A 150 16.84 0.15 2.77
CA LEU A 150 17.59 -0.95 2.18
C LEU A 150 17.70 -0.80 0.65
N LYS A 151 16.58 -0.65 -0.05
CA LYS A 151 16.53 -0.68 -1.52
C LYS A 151 17.01 0.62 -2.18
N SER A 152 16.80 1.76 -1.54
CA SER A 152 17.16 3.06 -2.13
C SER A 152 18.52 3.57 -1.70
N ALA A 153 18.93 3.31 -0.46
CA ALA A 153 20.17 3.83 0.09
C ALA A 153 21.22 2.74 0.40
N GLY A 154 20.88 1.45 0.29
CA GLY A 154 21.77 0.35 0.70
C GLY A 154 22.01 0.30 2.21
N VAL A 155 21.20 1.00 3.01
CA VAL A 155 21.38 1.11 4.46
C VAL A 155 20.65 -0.04 5.15
N VAL A 156 21.40 -0.85 5.91
CA VAL A 156 20.87 -1.94 6.73
C VAL A 156 21.03 -1.57 8.21
N PRO A 157 19.96 -1.36 8.96
CA PRO A 157 20.08 -1.10 10.39
C PRO A 157 20.53 -2.35 11.16
N GLU A 158 21.32 -2.13 12.21
CA GLU A 158 21.80 -3.17 13.13
C GLU A 158 20.90 -3.28 14.36
N GLY A 159 20.86 -4.45 14.99
CA GLY A 159 20.26 -4.63 16.32
C GLY A 159 18.73 -4.45 16.41
N MET A 160 18.02 -4.39 15.28
CA MET A 160 16.58 -4.08 15.27
C MET A 160 15.71 -5.21 15.86
N VAL A 161 14.55 -4.82 16.39
CA VAL A 161 13.42 -5.71 16.66
C VAL A 161 12.35 -5.55 15.59
N LEU A 162 11.93 -6.65 14.97
CA LEU A 162 10.83 -6.67 14.01
C LEU A 162 9.56 -7.14 14.71
N ALA A 163 8.50 -6.35 14.72
CA ALA A 163 7.29 -6.66 15.49
C ALA A 163 6.00 -6.49 14.68
N GLY A 164 5.13 -7.50 14.80
CA GLY A 164 3.81 -7.52 14.18
C GLY A 164 3.52 -8.84 13.47
N SER A 165 2.79 -8.80 12.36
CA SER A 165 2.34 -9.98 11.63
C SER A 165 2.51 -9.87 10.11
N GLY A 166 2.60 -11.02 9.44
CA GLY A 166 2.66 -11.11 7.99
C GLY A 166 4.02 -11.57 7.43
N PRO A 167 4.05 -11.92 6.14
CA PRO A 167 5.24 -12.48 5.49
C PRO A 167 6.39 -11.48 5.35
N LEU A 168 6.09 -10.16 5.30
CA LEU A 168 7.10 -9.12 5.11
C LEU A 168 8.14 -9.10 6.23
N LEU A 169 7.74 -9.36 7.48
CA LEU A 169 8.66 -9.39 8.62
C LEU A 169 9.76 -10.42 8.43
N TYR A 170 9.39 -11.64 8.02
CA TYR A 170 10.34 -12.71 7.80
C TYR A 170 11.19 -12.49 6.55
N LEU A 171 10.60 -11.90 5.50
CA LEU A 171 11.32 -11.54 4.29
C LEU A 171 12.41 -10.51 4.60
N LEU A 172 12.04 -9.40 5.25
CA LEU A 172 12.95 -8.32 5.62
C LEU A 172 14.05 -8.82 6.56
N ALA A 173 13.70 -9.56 7.61
CA ALA A 173 14.69 -10.14 8.51
C ALA A 173 15.68 -11.04 7.77
N GLY A 174 15.20 -11.85 6.81
CA GLY A 174 16.04 -12.71 5.98
C GLY A 174 16.97 -11.92 5.06
N GLN A 175 16.51 -10.80 4.50
CA GLN A 175 17.29 -9.89 3.67
C GLN A 175 18.38 -9.18 4.50
N CYS A 176 18.04 -8.66 5.68
CA CYS A 176 19.01 -8.04 6.58
C CYS A 176 20.09 -9.03 7.02
N LEU A 177 19.73 -10.27 7.38
CA LEU A 177 20.70 -11.32 7.71
C LEU A 177 21.60 -11.69 6.51
N ALA A 178 21.06 -11.67 5.28
CA ALA A 178 21.85 -11.92 4.08
C ALA A 178 22.95 -10.86 3.90
N LEU A 179 22.72 -9.66 4.42
CA LEU A 179 23.63 -8.51 4.37
C LEU A 179 24.46 -8.38 5.65
N GLY A 180 24.48 -9.41 6.49
CA GLY A 180 25.32 -9.46 7.70
C GLY A 180 24.74 -8.73 8.92
N ALA A 181 23.57 -8.09 8.81
CA ALA A 181 23.01 -7.34 9.93
C ALA A 181 22.48 -8.26 11.04
N ARG A 182 22.69 -7.84 12.29
CA ARG A 182 22.18 -8.52 13.48
C ARG A 182 20.72 -8.16 13.72
N ILE A 183 19.87 -9.18 13.87
CA ILE A 183 18.48 -9.01 14.29
C ILE A 183 18.36 -9.40 15.77
N THR A 184 17.85 -8.50 16.61
CA THR A 184 17.68 -8.75 18.05
C THR A 184 16.54 -9.75 18.30
N ALA A 185 15.38 -9.54 17.68
CA ALA A 185 14.26 -10.48 17.77
C ALA A 185 13.22 -10.25 16.67
N VAL A 186 12.43 -11.29 16.39
CA VAL A 186 11.15 -11.18 15.68
C VAL A 186 10.00 -11.46 16.65
N LEU A 187 9.08 -10.51 16.76
CA LEU A 187 7.89 -10.58 17.60
C LEU A 187 6.66 -10.81 16.72
N ASP A 188 6.23 -12.06 16.60
CA ASP A 188 5.07 -12.45 15.79
C ASP A 188 3.76 -12.32 16.58
N THR A 189 2.92 -11.36 16.18
CA THR A 189 1.62 -11.04 16.79
C THR A 189 0.48 -11.92 16.28
N THR A 190 0.75 -12.87 15.39
CA THR A 190 -0.28 -13.79 14.85
C THR A 190 -1.00 -14.53 15.98
N ALA A 191 -2.30 -14.29 16.11
CA ALA A 191 -3.14 -14.89 17.14
C ALA A 191 -3.41 -16.38 16.87
N ARG A 192 -3.57 -17.18 17.93
CA ARG A 192 -3.92 -18.61 17.80
C ARG A 192 -5.26 -18.81 17.07
N ALA A 193 -6.23 -17.93 17.31
CA ALA A 193 -7.53 -17.98 16.64
C ALA A 193 -7.40 -17.77 15.13
N ASN A 194 -6.48 -16.90 14.69
CA ASN A 194 -6.18 -16.68 13.28
C ASN A 194 -5.55 -17.92 12.63
N GLU A 195 -4.59 -18.57 13.31
CA GLU A 195 -4.00 -19.84 12.86
C GLU A 195 -5.10 -20.88 12.60
N GLN A 196 -6.04 -21.03 13.54
CA GLN A 196 -7.15 -21.98 13.44
C GLN A 196 -8.14 -21.60 12.33
N ALA A 197 -8.52 -20.33 12.24
CA ALA A 197 -9.44 -19.83 11.23
C ALA A 197 -8.86 -19.93 9.81
N ALA A 198 -7.55 -19.81 9.65
CA ALA A 198 -6.88 -19.93 8.36
C ALA A 198 -6.90 -21.38 7.83
N LEU A 199 -6.86 -22.40 8.70
CA LEU A 199 -6.80 -23.81 8.28
C LEU A 199 -7.95 -24.23 7.35
N ARG A 200 -9.15 -23.65 7.51
CA ARG A 200 -10.29 -23.92 6.62
C ARG A 200 -10.06 -23.50 5.17
N HIS A 201 -9.11 -22.59 4.94
CA HIS A 201 -8.73 -22.09 3.62
C HIS A 201 -7.48 -22.78 3.06
N LEU A 202 -6.85 -23.69 3.82
CA LEU A 202 -5.62 -24.37 3.40
C LEU A 202 -5.77 -25.15 2.08
N PRO A 203 -6.86 -25.88 1.79
CA PRO A 203 -7.01 -26.57 0.51
C PRO A 203 -6.97 -25.63 -0.70
N ALA A 204 -7.53 -24.42 -0.60
CA ALA A 204 -7.46 -23.41 -1.64
C ALA A 204 -6.05 -22.82 -1.77
N ALA A 205 -5.39 -22.61 -0.63
CA ALA A 205 -4.02 -22.11 -0.56
C ALA A 205 -2.97 -23.07 -1.16
N LEU A 206 -3.28 -24.35 -1.31
CA LEU A 206 -2.39 -25.34 -1.97
C LEU A 206 -2.52 -25.34 -3.50
N ARG A 207 -3.47 -24.59 -4.08
CA ARG A 207 -3.66 -24.49 -5.54
C ARG A 207 -2.87 -23.31 -6.13
N GLY A 208 -2.68 -23.34 -7.45
CA GLY A 208 -2.05 -22.26 -8.19
C GLY A 208 -0.64 -21.94 -7.66
N ALA A 209 -0.34 -20.66 -7.45
CA ALA A 209 0.94 -20.22 -6.89
C ALA A 209 1.01 -20.34 -5.35
N GLY A 210 -0.11 -20.67 -4.70
CA GLY A 210 -0.22 -20.63 -3.24
C GLY A 210 0.71 -21.64 -2.53
N PHE A 211 0.87 -22.84 -3.06
CA PHE A 211 1.80 -23.82 -2.50
C PHE A 211 3.24 -23.28 -2.45
N GLY A 212 3.69 -22.63 -3.53
CA GLY A 212 5.01 -21.99 -3.60
C GLY A 212 5.17 -20.90 -2.55
N TYR A 213 4.14 -20.08 -2.31
CA TYR A 213 4.16 -19.06 -1.26
C TYR A 213 4.22 -19.64 0.15
N LEU A 214 3.51 -20.74 0.42
CA LEU A 214 3.58 -21.44 1.71
C LEU A 214 4.98 -22.01 1.97
N VAL A 215 5.55 -22.68 0.96
CA VAL A 215 6.92 -23.22 1.02
C VAL A 215 7.93 -22.10 1.25
N LYS A 216 7.81 -20.99 0.52
CA LYS A 216 8.65 -19.81 0.70
C LYS A 216 8.55 -19.24 2.11
N GLY A 217 7.33 -19.07 2.63
CA GLY A 217 7.10 -18.59 4.00
C GLY A 217 7.75 -19.50 5.05
N LEU A 218 7.68 -20.82 4.88
CA LEU A 218 8.36 -21.78 5.74
C LEU A 218 9.88 -21.67 5.64
N ALA A 219 10.43 -21.55 4.43
CA ALA A 219 11.86 -21.38 4.18
C ALA A 219 12.41 -20.12 4.86
N LEU A 220 11.71 -18.99 4.78
CA LEU A 220 12.08 -17.74 5.46
C LEU A 220 12.14 -17.96 6.99
N LYS A 221 11.11 -18.58 7.59
CA LYS A 221 11.09 -18.89 9.03
C LYS A 221 12.23 -19.82 9.45
N LEU A 222 12.54 -20.84 8.64
CA LEU A 222 13.64 -21.78 8.90
C LEU A 222 15.00 -21.10 8.82
N ARG A 223 15.20 -20.19 7.86
CA ARG A 223 16.44 -19.40 7.73
C ARG A 223 16.72 -18.61 9.00
N LEU A 224 15.73 -17.89 9.53
CA LEU A 224 15.88 -17.13 10.78
C LEU A 224 16.23 -18.03 11.98
N ARG A 225 15.57 -19.19 12.10
CA ARG A 225 15.85 -20.16 13.16
C ARG A 225 17.27 -20.71 13.09
N ARG A 226 17.76 -21.03 11.88
CA ARG A 226 19.14 -21.52 11.67
C ARG A 226 20.18 -20.45 11.99
N ALA A 227 19.85 -19.18 11.73
CA ALA A 227 20.68 -18.03 12.11
C ALA A 227 20.60 -17.69 13.61
N GLY A 228 19.85 -18.45 14.42
CA GLY A 228 19.75 -18.23 15.86
C GLY A 228 18.90 -17.03 16.27
N VAL A 229 18.16 -16.41 15.35
CA VAL A 229 17.32 -15.23 15.66
C VAL A 229 16.17 -15.65 16.58
N PRO A 230 16.00 -15.01 17.76
CA PRO A 230 14.88 -15.26 18.64
C PRO A 230 13.54 -14.91 17.97
N ILE A 231 12.60 -15.87 17.95
CA ILE A 231 11.24 -15.65 17.43
C ILE A 231 10.23 -15.88 18.54
N PHE A 232 9.64 -14.79 19.03
CA PHE A 232 8.53 -14.82 19.99
C PHE A 232 7.22 -14.92 19.23
N ARG A 233 6.26 -15.71 19.73
CA ARG A 233 4.99 -16.00 19.04
C ARG A 233 3.80 -15.67 19.92
N ARG A 234 2.68 -15.30 19.28
CA ARG A 234 1.46 -14.87 19.97
C ARG A 234 1.79 -13.69 20.88
N VAL A 235 2.50 -12.73 20.28
CA VAL A 235 2.92 -11.51 20.95
C VAL A 235 1.71 -10.58 21.08
N THR A 236 1.56 -10.00 22.25
CA THR A 236 0.48 -9.08 22.66
C THR A 236 1.08 -7.98 23.54
N ASP A 237 0.31 -6.91 23.79
CA ASP A 237 0.69 -5.82 24.71
C ASP A 237 2.06 -5.20 24.39
N ILE A 238 2.36 -5.02 23.10
CA ILE A 238 3.58 -4.33 22.68
C ILE A 238 3.50 -2.88 23.16
N ALA A 239 4.56 -2.42 23.82
CA ALA A 239 4.79 -1.03 24.15
C ALA A 239 6.27 -0.72 23.97
N LEU A 240 6.56 0.43 23.38
CA LEU A 240 7.89 0.99 23.24
C LEU A 240 8.13 1.98 24.38
N GLN A 241 9.28 1.88 25.03
CA GLN A 241 9.66 2.76 26.13
C GLN A 241 10.81 3.68 25.73
N GLY A 242 10.83 4.85 26.37
CA GLY A 242 11.84 5.86 26.17
C GLY A 242 11.29 7.27 26.41
N THR A 243 12.18 8.22 26.66
CA THR A 243 11.81 9.63 26.88
C THR A 243 11.94 10.42 25.58
N SER A 244 13.10 10.34 24.91
CA SER A 244 13.39 11.06 23.67
C SER A 244 13.47 10.15 22.45
N GLU A 245 13.77 8.87 22.65
CA GLU A 245 13.93 7.83 21.64
C GLU A 245 13.61 6.48 22.27
N VAL A 246 13.36 5.45 21.46
CA VAL A 246 13.15 4.09 21.94
C VAL A 246 14.44 3.58 22.60
N THR A 247 14.32 3.03 23.81
CA THR A 247 15.42 2.32 24.49
C THR A 247 15.09 0.85 24.75
N ASP A 248 13.79 0.56 24.87
CA ASP A 248 13.29 -0.74 25.23
C ASP A 248 11.93 -1.04 24.58
N ILE A 249 11.64 -2.33 24.50
CA ILE A 249 10.34 -2.87 24.12
C ILE A 249 9.86 -3.88 25.16
N SER A 250 8.65 -3.65 25.67
CA SER A 250 7.93 -4.58 26.53
C SER A 250 6.81 -5.25 25.77
N PHE A 251 6.56 -6.53 26.03
CA PHE A 251 5.48 -7.28 25.40
C PHE A 251 5.13 -8.52 26.21
N ARG A 252 4.06 -9.22 25.81
CA ARG A 252 3.74 -10.56 26.32
C ARG A 252 3.87 -11.59 25.23
N SER A 253 4.63 -12.67 25.47
CA SER A 253 4.73 -13.82 24.58
C SER A 253 4.00 -15.01 25.19
N ARG A 254 2.91 -15.46 24.54
CA ARG A 254 2.02 -16.50 25.09
C ARG A 254 1.57 -16.19 26.54
N GLY A 255 1.26 -14.93 26.81
CA GLY A 255 0.83 -14.44 28.12
C GLY A 255 1.95 -14.19 29.14
N ARG A 256 3.21 -14.56 28.86
CA ARG A 256 4.35 -14.26 29.75
C ARG A 256 4.93 -12.88 29.46
N PRO A 257 5.11 -12.00 30.46
CA PRO A 257 5.74 -10.70 30.26
C PRO A 257 7.21 -10.87 29.86
N MET A 258 7.64 -10.05 28.92
CA MET A 258 8.98 -10.02 28.33
C MET A 258 9.44 -8.57 28.19
N TRP A 259 10.76 -8.38 28.22
CA TRP A 259 11.42 -7.10 28.04
C TRP A 259 12.69 -7.30 27.22
N LEU A 260 12.95 -6.43 26.25
CA LEU A 260 14.17 -6.42 25.45
C LEU A 260 14.66 -4.98 25.31
N SER A 261 15.97 -4.77 25.41
CA SER A 261 16.59 -3.51 24.99
C SER A 261 16.61 -3.45 23.47
N ALA A 262 16.16 -2.33 22.91
CA ALA A 262 16.12 -2.05 21.48
C ALA A 262 16.06 -0.55 21.25
N ASP A 263 16.91 -0.03 20.38
CA ASP A 263 16.92 1.36 19.90
C ASP A 263 16.13 1.54 18.59
N LEU A 264 15.89 0.42 17.88
CA LEU A 264 15.14 0.38 16.64
C LEU A 264 14.08 -0.72 16.64
N VAL A 265 12.82 -0.33 16.42
CA VAL A 265 11.69 -1.26 16.26
C VAL A 265 10.99 -1.01 14.93
N ALA A 266 10.97 -2.06 14.09
CA ALA A 266 10.24 -2.09 12.83
C ALA A 266 8.85 -2.73 13.03
N LEU A 267 7.80 -1.90 13.00
CA LEU A 267 6.40 -2.31 13.18
C LEU A 267 5.75 -2.68 11.84
N HIS A 268 4.99 -3.78 11.80
CA HIS A 268 4.25 -4.19 10.60
C HIS A 268 3.01 -5.03 10.93
N GLU A 269 1.81 -4.56 10.59
CA GLU A 269 0.56 -5.33 10.73
C GLU A 269 -0.17 -5.43 9.38
N GLY A 270 0.61 -5.73 8.35
CA GLY A 270 0.15 -5.82 6.97
C GLY A 270 0.06 -4.47 6.24
N VAL A 271 -0.51 -4.53 5.04
CA VAL A 271 -0.75 -3.38 4.17
C VAL A 271 -2.24 -3.26 3.86
N ILE A 272 -2.68 -2.05 3.51
CA ILE A 272 -4.07 -1.74 3.13
C ILE A 272 -4.09 -0.91 1.84
N PRO A 273 -5.13 -1.03 1.00
CA PRO A 273 -5.17 -0.31 -0.27
C PRO A 273 -5.02 1.20 -0.11
N ALA A 274 -4.24 1.82 -1.01
CA ALA A 274 -4.14 3.28 -1.09
C ALA A 274 -5.41 3.83 -1.73
N GLN A 275 -6.26 4.45 -0.90
CA GLN A 275 -7.63 4.85 -1.24
C GLN A 275 -7.80 6.36 -1.47
N GLN A 276 -6.72 7.16 -1.47
CA GLN A 276 -6.83 8.61 -1.46
C GLN A 276 -7.35 9.16 -2.79
N ILE A 277 -6.77 8.70 -3.90
CA ILE A 277 -7.22 9.09 -5.25
C ILE A 277 -8.67 8.66 -5.46
N THR A 278 -8.96 7.38 -5.26
CA THR A 278 -10.30 6.80 -5.48
C THR A 278 -11.37 7.49 -4.62
N ARG A 279 -11.06 7.86 -3.37
CA ARG A 279 -11.98 8.64 -2.54
C ARG A 279 -12.15 10.09 -2.99
N SER A 280 -11.08 10.73 -3.45
CA SER A 280 -11.14 12.13 -3.89
C SER A 280 -12.01 12.32 -5.13
N ILE A 281 -12.05 11.32 -6.02
CA ILE A 281 -12.88 11.32 -7.23
C ILE A 281 -14.26 10.70 -7.03
N GLY A 282 -14.58 10.25 -5.81
CA GLY A 282 -15.91 9.75 -5.46
C GLY A 282 -16.18 8.29 -5.85
N CYS A 283 -15.16 7.43 -6.01
CA CYS A 283 -15.39 6.00 -6.19
C CYS A 283 -16.09 5.41 -4.95
N VAL A 284 -17.01 4.48 -5.18
CA VAL A 284 -17.64 3.66 -4.12
C VAL A 284 -16.60 2.74 -3.50
N HIS A 285 -16.70 2.53 -2.19
CA HIS A 285 -15.80 1.65 -1.44
C HIS A 285 -16.58 0.69 -0.54
N ASP A 286 -16.13 -0.55 -0.45
CA ASP A 286 -16.63 -1.56 0.47
C ASP A 286 -15.71 -1.71 1.68
N TRP A 287 -16.30 -2.12 2.80
CA TRP A 287 -15.56 -2.50 4.01
C TRP A 287 -15.16 -3.98 3.95
N ASP A 288 -13.86 -4.25 4.13
CA ASP A 288 -13.33 -5.59 4.37
C ASP A 288 -13.25 -5.85 5.88
N ALA A 289 -14.19 -6.64 6.41
CA ALA A 289 -14.23 -7.00 7.83
C ALA A 289 -13.14 -8.00 8.26
N VAL A 290 -12.43 -8.64 7.33
CA VAL A 290 -11.30 -9.52 7.64
C VAL A 290 -10.04 -8.70 7.83
N GLN A 291 -9.78 -7.82 6.88
CA GLN A 291 -8.59 -6.99 6.86
C GLN A 291 -8.80 -5.62 7.52
N HIS A 292 -10.00 -5.30 8.01
CA HIS A 292 -10.32 -4.03 8.65
C HIS A 292 -9.82 -2.83 7.82
N CYS A 293 -10.26 -2.78 6.57
CA CYS A 293 -9.91 -1.70 5.65
C CYS A 293 -10.99 -1.50 4.60
N PHE A 294 -11.00 -0.30 4.02
CA PHE A 294 -11.86 0.01 2.88
C PHE A 294 -11.13 -0.29 1.57
N ARG A 295 -11.89 -0.70 0.55
CA ARG A 295 -11.38 -1.00 -0.79
C ARG A 295 -12.29 -0.37 -1.83
N ALA A 296 -11.73 0.19 -2.90
CA ALA A 296 -12.55 0.67 -4.01
C ALA A 296 -13.31 -0.50 -4.64
N CYS A 297 -14.59 -0.32 -4.92
CA CYS A 297 -15.39 -1.33 -5.62
C CYS A 297 -14.96 -1.36 -7.09
N THR A 298 -14.55 -2.53 -7.57
CA THR A 298 -14.16 -2.73 -8.96
C THR A 298 -14.80 -3.99 -9.53
N ASP A 299 -15.07 -3.99 -10.84
CA ASP A 299 -15.45 -5.20 -11.55
C ASP A 299 -14.23 -6.13 -11.83
N ALA A 300 -14.46 -7.20 -12.61
CA ALA A 300 -13.41 -8.16 -12.97
C ALA A 300 -12.29 -7.58 -13.86
N TRP A 301 -12.56 -6.44 -14.52
CA TRP A 301 -11.67 -5.74 -15.45
C TRP A 301 -10.96 -4.55 -14.79
N GLY A 302 -11.34 -4.22 -13.56
CA GLY A 302 -10.80 -3.10 -12.80
C GLY A 302 -11.60 -1.80 -12.94
N ASN A 303 -12.73 -1.78 -13.65
CA ASN A 303 -13.58 -0.60 -13.74
C ASN A 303 -14.10 -0.22 -12.35
N SER A 304 -13.96 1.05 -11.98
CA SER A 304 -14.55 1.61 -10.76
C SER A 304 -15.99 2.08 -10.99
N SER A 305 -16.61 2.64 -9.96
CA SER A 305 -17.92 3.31 -10.08
C SER A 305 -17.88 4.65 -10.82
N VAL A 306 -16.69 5.17 -11.16
CA VAL A 306 -16.50 6.38 -11.95
C VAL A 306 -16.12 5.96 -13.37
N ASP A 307 -16.94 6.35 -14.36
CA ASP A 307 -16.69 5.97 -15.75
C ASP A 307 -15.31 6.48 -16.21
N GLY A 308 -14.61 5.64 -16.97
CA GLY A 308 -13.25 5.91 -17.44
C GLY A 308 -12.14 5.83 -16.40
N VAL A 309 -12.46 5.49 -15.15
CA VAL A 309 -11.47 5.26 -14.11
C VAL A 309 -11.41 3.78 -13.73
N LEU A 310 -10.24 3.19 -13.90
CA LEU A 310 -9.92 1.82 -13.52
C LEU A 310 -8.96 1.80 -12.33
N VAL A 311 -9.05 0.79 -11.47
CA VAL A 311 -8.12 0.57 -10.34
C VAL A 311 -7.43 -0.78 -10.52
N ALA A 312 -6.10 -0.79 -10.49
CA ALA A 312 -5.30 -1.99 -10.73
C ALA A 312 -4.27 -2.23 -9.62
N GLY A 313 -3.95 -3.51 -9.42
CA GLY A 313 -3.01 -3.96 -8.40
C GLY A 313 -3.55 -3.87 -6.98
N ASP A 314 -2.66 -3.73 -6.01
CA ASP A 314 -3.01 -3.77 -4.58
C ASP A 314 -3.92 -2.61 -4.13
N GLY A 315 -4.13 -1.59 -4.97
CA GLY A 315 -5.10 -0.52 -4.75
C GLY A 315 -6.57 -0.96 -4.87
N ALA A 316 -6.84 -2.04 -5.61
CA ALA A 316 -8.16 -2.67 -5.68
C ALA A 316 -8.36 -3.76 -4.60
N GLY A 317 -7.30 -4.11 -3.86
CA GLY A 317 -7.28 -5.18 -2.88
C GLY A 317 -5.95 -5.91 -2.90
N ILE A 318 -5.45 -6.29 -1.72
CA ILE A 318 -4.10 -6.84 -1.57
C ILE A 318 -3.98 -8.23 -2.21
N GLY A 319 -3.24 -8.33 -3.30
CA GLY A 319 -2.95 -9.56 -4.03
C GLY A 319 -1.46 -9.89 -4.15
N GLY A 320 -0.57 -8.90 -4.04
CA GLY A 320 0.87 -9.05 -4.20
C GLY A 320 1.35 -8.79 -5.63
N ALA A 321 2.66 -8.64 -5.79
CA ALA A 321 3.27 -8.06 -7.01
C ALA A 321 2.90 -8.78 -8.31
N ARG A 322 2.92 -10.12 -8.33
CA ARG A 322 2.57 -10.92 -9.53
C ARG A 322 1.09 -10.84 -9.88
N ALA A 323 0.20 -10.86 -8.88
CA ALA A 323 -1.23 -10.64 -9.12
C ALA A 323 -1.50 -9.21 -9.61
N ALA A 324 -0.74 -8.22 -9.10
CA ALA A 324 -0.85 -6.84 -9.51
C ALA A 324 -0.41 -6.62 -10.97
N GLU A 325 0.67 -7.28 -11.41
CA GLU A 325 1.11 -7.29 -12.81
C GLU A 325 0.00 -7.78 -13.76
N HIS A 326 -0.61 -8.93 -13.45
CA HIS A 326 -1.76 -9.43 -14.21
C HIS A 326 -2.96 -8.47 -14.19
N ALA A 327 -3.26 -7.88 -13.02
CA ALA A 327 -4.34 -6.89 -12.89
C ALA A 327 -4.09 -5.65 -13.77
N GLY A 328 -2.83 -5.23 -13.92
CA GLY A 328 -2.43 -4.16 -14.83
C GLY A 328 -2.76 -4.47 -16.29
N ARG A 329 -2.39 -5.66 -16.78
CA ARG A 329 -2.70 -6.09 -18.16
C ARG A 329 -4.20 -6.23 -18.41
N ILE A 330 -4.94 -6.75 -17.42
CA ILE A 330 -6.40 -6.86 -17.50
C ILE A 330 -7.05 -5.47 -17.64
N ALA A 331 -6.64 -4.50 -16.82
CA ALA A 331 -7.14 -3.12 -16.92
C ALA A 331 -6.78 -2.47 -18.26
N ALA A 332 -5.56 -2.70 -18.76
CA ALA A 332 -5.14 -2.22 -20.08
C ALA A 332 -5.97 -2.84 -21.22
N ALA A 333 -6.30 -4.13 -21.16
CA ALA A 333 -7.19 -4.76 -22.14
C ALA A 333 -8.57 -4.10 -22.18
N GLU A 334 -9.14 -3.75 -21.02
CA GLU A 334 -10.41 -3.03 -20.95
C GLU A 334 -10.30 -1.60 -21.49
N VAL A 335 -9.20 -0.89 -21.22
CA VAL A 335 -8.92 0.42 -21.82
C VAL A 335 -8.88 0.31 -23.35
N LEU A 336 -8.18 -0.68 -23.91
CA LEU A 336 -8.13 -0.90 -25.36
C LEU A 336 -9.52 -1.17 -25.96
N ARG A 337 -10.38 -1.88 -25.21
CA ARG A 337 -11.79 -2.07 -25.59
C ARG A 337 -12.56 -0.75 -25.61
N ARG A 338 -12.41 0.08 -24.57
CA ARG A 338 -13.05 1.42 -24.50
C ARG A 338 -12.59 2.34 -25.63
N LEU A 339 -11.35 2.21 -26.08
CA LEU A 339 -10.80 2.96 -27.21
C LEU A 339 -11.23 2.42 -28.58
N GLY A 340 -11.94 1.29 -28.64
CA GLY A 340 -12.34 0.64 -29.90
C GLY A 340 -11.19 -0.08 -30.62
N VAL A 341 -10.04 -0.25 -29.97
CA VAL A 341 -8.89 -1.02 -30.51
C VAL A 341 -9.18 -2.52 -30.50
N ALA A 342 -10.01 -2.98 -29.56
CA ALA A 342 -10.54 -4.33 -29.50
C ALA A 342 -12.04 -4.30 -29.20
N ASP A 343 -12.79 -5.29 -29.69
CA ASP A 343 -14.15 -5.54 -29.22
C ASP A 343 -14.12 -6.35 -27.91
N ALA A 344 -15.30 -6.71 -27.38
CA ALA A 344 -15.39 -7.47 -26.13
C ALA A 344 -14.72 -8.85 -26.24
N ALA A 345 -14.86 -9.54 -27.37
CA ALA A 345 -14.21 -10.83 -27.61
C ALA A 345 -12.69 -10.70 -27.68
N GLY A 346 -12.19 -9.66 -28.34
CA GLY A 346 -10.76 -9.32 -28.43
C GLY A 346 -10.17 -8.98 -27.06
N ARG A 347 -10.86 -8.21 -26.23
CA ARG A 347 -10.47 -7.96 -24.83
C ARG A 347 -10.34 -9.26 -24.05
N ASP A 348 -11.38 -10.11 -24.11
CA ASP A 348 -11.43 -11.34 -23.34
C ASP A 348 -10.31 -12.30 -23.77
N ALA A 349 -10.04 -12.38 -25.06
CA ALA A 349 -8.92 -13.16 -25.60
C ALA A 349 -7.56 -12.61 -25.13
N LEU A 350 -7.37 -11.30 -25.18
CA LEU A 350 -6.13 -10.63 -24.73
C LEU A 350 -5.86 -10.86 -23.24
N ALA A 351 -6.90 -10.81 -22.41
CA ALA A 351 -6.78 -10.92 -20.95
C ALA A 351 -6.90 -12.36 -20.41
N ALA A 352 -7.22 -13.35 -21.24
CA ALA A 352 -7.54 -14.71 -20.79
C ALA A 352 -6.42 -15.35 -19.95
N ALA A 353 -5.16 -15.16 -20.36
CA ALA A 353 -4.00 -15.67 -19.62
C ALA A 353 -3.81 -14.93 -18.29
N ASP A 354 -3.93 -13.60 -18.28
CA ASP A 354 -3.80 -12.79 -17.08
C ASP A 354 -4.92 -13.04 -16.06
N LEU A 355 -6.15 -13.30 -16.52
CA LEU A 355 -7.27 -13.68 -15.64
C LEU A 355 -6.97 -14.98 -14.89
N ARG A 356 -6.45 -16.00 -15.60
CA ARG A 356 -6.04 -17.27 -14.98
C ARG A 356 -4.83 -17.10 -14.06
N GLY A 357 -3.82 -16.35 -14.49
CA GLY A 357 -2.63 -16.05 -13.70
C GLY A 357 -2.95 -15.31 -12.41
N ARG A 358 -3.78 -14.26 -12.49
CA ARG A 358 -4.28 -13.52 -11.33
C ARG A 358 -5.03 -14.43 -10.37
N ALA A 359 -5.95 -15.26 -10.86
CA ALA A 359 -6.68 -16.21 -10.02
C ALA A 359 -5.75 -17.21 -9.31
N ALA A 360 -4.72 -17.71 -10.01
CA ALA A 360 -3.74 -18.62 -9.43
C ALA A 360 -2.90 -17.98 -8.30
N HIS A 361 -2.55 -16.69 -8.43
CA HIS A 361 -1.85 -15.94 -7.38
C HIS A 361 -2.78 -15.54 -6.22
N LEU A 362 -4.06 -15.26 -6.49
CA LEU A 362 -5.04 -14.89 -5.46
C LEU A 362 -5.59 -16.08 -4.67
N ALA A 363 -5.42 -17.32 -5.16
CA ALA A 363 -5.93 -18.53 -4.51
C ALA A 363 -5.51 -18.67 -3.02
N ILE A 364 -4.36 -18.12 -2.64
CA ILE A 364 -3.86 -18.13 -1.26
C ILE A 364 -4.49 -17.05 -0.36
N ARG A 365 -5.08 -15.98 -0.94
CA ARG A 365 -5.50 -14.80 -0.16
C ARG A 365 -6.47 -15.12 0.99
N PRO A 366 -7.51 -15.94 0.82
CA PRO A 366 -8.40 -16.29 1.93
C PRO A 366 -7.66 -16.90 3.14
N PHE A 367 -6.59 -17.65 2.90
CA PHE A 367 -5.73 -18.20 3.95
C PHE A 367 -4.89 -17.10 4.62
N LEU A 368 -4.17 -16.29 3.85
CA LEU A 368 -3.30 -15.24 4.40
C LEU A 368 -4.10 -14.14 5.11
N ASP A 369 -5.26 -13.78 4.58
CA ASP A 369 -6.12 -12.74 5.12
C ASP A 369 -6.68 -13.13 6.49
N ARG A 370 -6.95 -14.43 6.70
CA ARG A 370 -7.36 -14.93 8.02
C ARG A 370 -6.19 -15.18 8.95
N LEU A 371 -5.06 -15.65 8.43
CA LEU A 371 -3.85 -15.89 9.24
C LEU A 371 -3.30 -14.57 9.80
N TYR A 372 -3.24 -13.54 8.97
CA TYR A 372 -2.66 -12.23 9.30
C TYR A 372 -3.75 -11.16 9.41
N ALA A 373 -4.93 -11.51 9.92
CA ALA A 373 -5.92 -10.52 10.30
C ALA A 373 -5.35 -9.64 11.44
N PRO A 374 -5.47 -8.30 11.35
CA PRO A 374 -4.84 -7.39 12.29
C PRO A 374 -5.40 -7.56 13.71
N PRO A 375 -4.57 -7.42 14.76
CA PRO A 375 -5.06 -7.52 16.14
C PRO A 375 -5.91 -6.30 16.52
N ALA A 376 -6.96 -6.53 17.32
CA ALA A 376 -7.86 -5.47 17.77
C ALA A 376 -7.14 -4.32 18.49
N ALA A 377 -6.04 -4.62 19.20
CA ALA A 377 -5.28 -3.64 19.96
C ALA A 377 -4.70 -2.49 19.11
N ILE A 378 -4.41 -2.72 17.82
CA ILE A 378 -3.91 -1.67 16.92
C ILE A 378 -5.04 -0.91 16.21
N LEU A 379 -6.24 -1.50 16.17
CA LEU A 379 -7.43 -0.88 15.59
C LEU A 379 -8.14 -0.01 16.63
N ARG A 380 -8.10 -0.45 17.90
CA ARG A 380 -8.79 0.14 19.04
C ARG A 380 -7.82 0.25 20.23
N PRO A 381 -6.76 1.06 20.11
CA PRO A 381 -5.75 1.17 21.15
C PRO A 381 -6.30 1.82 22.42
N ALA A 382 -5.59 1.66 23.53
CA ALA A 382 -5.93 2.28 24.82
C ALA A 382 -5.88 3.82 24.74
N ASP A 383 -6.61 4.49 25.64
CA ASP A 383 -6.88 5.93 25.56
C ASP A 383 -5.63 6.81 25.48
N ALA A 384 -4.56 6.44 26.17
CA ALA A 384 -3.30 7.20 26.20
C ALA A 384 -2.50 7.11 24.88
N VAL A 385 -2.83 6.17 23.99
CA VAL A 385 -2.06 5.96 22.76
C VAL A 385 -2.35 7.06 21.75
N MET A 386 -1.29 7.67 21.22
CA MET A 386 -1.40 8.64 20.14
C MET A 386 -1.89 7.97 18.84
N VAL A 387 -2.92 8.52 18.21
CA VAL A 387 -3.49 8.01 16.95
C VAL A 387 -3.14 8.94 15.79
N CYS A 388 -3.26 10.26 15.98
CA CYS A 388 -2.85 11.24 14.97
C CYS A 388 -1.55 11.92 15.37
N ARG A 389 -0.41 11.39 14.89
CA ARG A 389 0.92 11.97 15.16
C ARG A 389 1.10 13.41 14.70
N CYS A 390 0.37 13.84 13.67
CA CYS A 390 0.54 15.18 13.10
C CYS A 390 -0.13 16.27 13.94
N GLU A 391 -1.16 15.90 14.71
CA GLU A 391 -2.00 16.82 15.49
C GLU A 391 -2.07 16.37 16.96
N GLU A 392 -1.19 15.43 17.35
CA GLU A 392 -1.02 14.89 18.70
C GLU A 392 -2.30 14.37 19.36
N VAL A 393 -3.23 13.82 18.56
CA VAL A 393 -4.53 13.34 19.05
C VAL A 393 -4.43 11.90 19.54
N THR A 394 -4.89 11.64 20.77
CA THR A 394 -4.94 10.30 21.38
C THR A 394 -6.25 9.56 21.08
N ALA A 395 -6.25 8.25 21.30
CA ALA A 395 -7.45 7.42 21.17
C ALA A 395 -8.58 7.87 22.13
N GLY A 396 -8.22 8.23 23.36
CA GLY A 396 -9.17 8.71 24.37
C GLY A 396 -9.84 10.02 23.98
N ALA A 397 -9.11 10.94 23.34
CA ALA A 397 -9.69 12.17 22.82
C ALA A 397 -10.76 11.89 21.75
N ILE A 398 -10.50 10.94 20.85
CA ILE A 398 -11.47 10.52 19.82
C ILE A 398 -12.72 9.91 20.46
N ARG A 399 -12.56 9.00 21.44
CA ARG A 399 -13.70 8.43 22.17
C ARG A 399 -14.49 9.52 22.91
N GLY A 400 -13.80 10.50 23.51
CA GLY A 400 -14.41 11.61 24.23
C GLY A 400 -15.32 12.48 23.36
N VAL A 401 -14.93 12.80 22.12
CA VAL A 401 -15.81 13.60 21.23
C VAL A 401 -17.01 12.81 20.73
N VAL A 402 -16.91 11.48 20.64
CA VAL A 402 -18.07 10.63 20.30
C VAL A 402 -19.11 10.68 21.42
N GLN A 403 -18.69 10.68 22.68
CA GLN A 403 -19.60 10.86 23.82
C GLN A 403 -20.31 12.22 23.81
N GLN A 404 -19.71 13.22 23.14
CA GLN A 404 -20.31 14.55 22.93
C GLN A 404 -21.19 14.62 21.66
N GLY A 405 -21.44 13.51 20.98
CA GLY A 405 -22.30 13.43 19.79
C GLY A 405 -21.56 13.46 18.46
N CYS A 406 -20.23 13.26 18.43
CA CYS A 406 -19.49 13.12 17.17
C CYS A 406 -19.85 11.80 16.45
N LEU A 407 -20.37 11.91 15.22
CA LEU A 407 -20.87 10.77 14.46
C LEU A 407 -19.83 10.12 13.54
N GLY A 408 -18.83 10.87 13.08
CA GLY A 408 -17.90 10.38 12.08
C GLY A 408 -16.61 11.18 11.92
N PRO A 409 -15.66 10.69 11.09
CA PRO A 409 -14.31 11.24 11.02
C PRO A 409 -14.25 12.72 10.62
N ASN A 410 -15.12 13.18 9.71
CA ASN A 410 -15.13 14.60 9.30
C ASN A 410 -15.56 15.54 10.43
N GLN A 411 -16.43 15.09 11.34
CA GLN A 411 -16.84 15.88 12.51
C GLN A 411 -15.75 15.82 13.59
N ALA A 412 -15.15 14.64 13.82
CA ALA A 412 -14.02 14.49 14.73
C ALA A 412 -12.83 15.38 14.31
N LYS A 413 -12.64 15.56 12.99
CA LYS A 413 -11.67 16.51 12.43
C LYS A 413 -11.94 17.95 12.87
N SER A 414 -13.20 18.39 12.92
CA SER A 414 -13.55 19.75 13.40
C SER A 414 -13.29 19.92 14.90
N PHE A 415 -13.51 18.88 15.71
CA PHE A 415 -13.27 18.94 17.16
C PHE A 415 -11.79 18.83 17.54
N LEU A 416 -11.06 17.90 16.93
CA LEU A 416 -9.73 17.46 17.38
C LEU A 416 -8.63 17.73 16.37
N ARG A 417 -8.98 18.20 15.16
CA ARG A 417 -8.06 18.32 14.01
C ARG A 417 -7.47 16.99 13.52
N ALA A 418 -7.91 15.84 14.05
CA ALA A 418 -7.47 14.54 13.59
C ALA A 418 -7.65 14.40 12.07
N GLY A 419 -6.54 14.17 11.37
CA GLY A 419 -6.49 14.09 9.91
C GLY A 419 -6.32 15.42 9.17
N MET A 420 -5.99 16.53 9.86
CA MET A 420 -5.67 17.83 9.24
C MET A 420 -4.18 18.05 8.95
N GLY A 421 -3.28 17.27 9.57
CA GLY A 421 -1.85 17.42 9.34
C GLY A 421 -1.39 17.02 7.93
N PRO A 422 -0.08 17.09 7.61
CA PRO A 422 0.45 16.89 6.26
C PRO A 422 0.10 15.54 5.62
N CYS A 423 -0.15 14.50 6.43
CA CYS A 423 -0.58 13.20 5.92
C CYS A 423 -2.05 13.16 5.45
N GLN A 424 -2.85 14.19 5.74
CA GLN A 424 -4.26 14.32 5.37
C GLN A 424 -5.12 13.13 5.80
N GLY A 425 -4.88 12.62 7.01
CA GLY A 425 -5.63 11.48 7.55
C GLY A 425 -5.26 10.12 6.96
N ARG A 426 -4.20 10.04 6.13
CA ARG A 426 -3.69 8.77 5.58
C ARG A 426 -3.28 7.77 6.67
N MET A 427 -2.59 8.27 7.71
CA MET A 427 -2.09 7.41 8.80
C MET A 427 -3.10 7.20 9.92
N CYS A 428 -3.84 8.24 10.34
CA CYS A 428 -4.76 8.08 11.47
C CYS A 428 -6.16 7.58 11.07
N GLY A 429 -6.58 7.79 9.82
CA GLY A 429 -7.96 7.58 9.41
C GLY A 429 -8.54 6.18 9.63
N PRO A 430 -7.81 5.08 9.36
CA PRO A 430 -8.33 3.74 9.61
C PRO A 430 -8.70 3.55 11.10
N VAL A 431 -7.79 3.97 11.99
CA VAL A 431 -7.94 3.85 13.45
C VAL A 431 -9.00 4.81 13.98
N VAL A 432 -9.07 6.04 13.45
CA VAL A 432 -10.13 7.01 13.83
C VAL A 432 -11.51 6.45 13.51
N SER A 433 -11.68 5.81 12.35
CA SER A 433 -12.97 5.24 11.94
C SER A 433 -13.36 4.05 12.83
N GLU A 434 -12.41 3.18 13.17
CA GLU A 434 -12.60 2.07 14.11
C GLU A 434 -12.96 2.53 15.52
N LEU A 435 -12.28 3.55 16.06
CA LEU A 435 -12.55 4.10 17.39
C LEU A 435 -13.93 4.75 17.47
N ILE A 436 -14.35 5.47 16.43
CA ILE A 436 -15.69 6.06 16.38
C ILE A 436 -16.76 4.95 16.29
N ALA A 437 -16.53 3.93 15.47
CA ALA A 437 -17.44 2.78 15.35
C ALA A 437 -17.59 2.03 16.67
N GLU A 438 -16.46 1.74 17.34
CA GLU A 438 -16.43 1.15 18.68
C GLU A 438 -17.22 1.98 19.69
N ALA A 439 -16.94 3.28 19.80
CA ALA A 439 -17.56 4.15 20.78
C ALA A 439 -19.05 4.40 20.52
N ARG A 440 -19.50 4.31 19.27
CA ARG A 440 -20.92 4.41 18.87
C ARG A 440 -21.67 3.08 18.95
N GLY A 441 -20.97 1.95 18.98
CA GLY A 441 -21.58 0.61 18.91
C GLY A 441 -22.17 0.27 17.54
N VAL A 442 -21.58 0.78 16.45
CA VAL A 442 -22.03 0.55 15.06
C VAL A 442 -20.92 -0.06 14.19
N GLY A 443 -21.27 -0.48 12.97
CA GLY A 443 -20.29 -0.95 11.97
C GLY A 443 -19.41 0.19 11.45
N VAL A 444 -18.16 -0.13 11.07
CA VAL A 444 -17.22 0.87 10.51
C VAL A 444 -17.71 1.38 9.16
N GLU A 445 -18.40 0.54 8.40
CA GLU A 445 -19.06 0.89 7.14
C GLU A 445 -20.10 2.01 7.30
N GLU A 446 -20.77 2.11 8.46
CA GLU A 446 -21.73 3.17 8.76
C GLU A 446 -21.02 4.48 9.13
N VAL A 447 -19.90 4.39 9.85
CA VAL A 447 -19.07 5.55 10.21
C VAL A 447 -18.37 6.15 8.99
N GLY A 448 -17.98 5.30 8.04
CA GLY A 448 -17.28 5.69 6.83
C GLY A 448 -15.83 6.15 7.09
N TYR A 449 -15.36 7.06 6.25
CA TYR A 449 -14.00 7.59 6.29
C TYR A 449 -14.01 9.12 6.11
N TYR A 450 -12.84 9.75 6.20
CA TYR A 450 -12.71 11.16 5.82
C TYR A 450 -13.14 11.42 4.37
N ARG A 451 -13.75 12.58 4.15
CA ARG A 451 -13.90 13.14 2.80
C ARG A 451 -12.52 13.63 2.34
N ILE A 452 -11.95 12.95 1.34
CA ILE A 452 -10.66 13.32 0.75
C ILE A 452 -10.91 14.43 -0.27
N ARG A 453 -10.02 15.44 -0.28
CA ARG A 453 -10.10 16.60 -1.16
C ARG A 453 -8.75 16.86 -1.80
N PRO A 454 -8.71 17.44 -3.01
CA PRO A 454 -7.51 18.05 -3.54
C PRO A 454 -7.02 19.20 -2.64
N PRO A 455 -5.70 19.47 -2.63
CA PRO A 455 -4.66 18.67 -3.27
C PRO A 455 -4.38 17.39 -2.46
N LEU A 456 -4.32 16.23 -3.13
CA LEU A 456 -4.08 14.90 -2.53
C LEU A 456 -2.75 14.79 -1.77
N LYS A 457 -1.78 15.60 -2.20
CA LYS A 457 -0.52 15.87 -1.53
C LYS A 457 -0.27 17.37 -1.58
N PRO A 458 0.42 17.96 -0.59
CA PRO A 458 0.71 19.39 -0.60
C PRO A 458 1.44 19.83 -1.87
N ILE A 459 0.99 20.95 -2.44
CA ILE A 459 1.68 21.70 -3.49
C ILE A 459 1.93 23.12 -2.97
N THR A 460 2.92 23.79 -3.53
CA THR A 460 3.21 25.18 -3.14
C THR A 460 2.18 26.15 -3.72
N VAL A 461 1.99 27.30 -3.07
CA VAL A 461 1.15 28.39 -3.63
C VAL A 461 1.71 28.90 -4.96
N GLY A 462 3.05 28.89 -5.12
CA GLY A 462 3.71 29.26 -6.37
C GLY A 462 3.35 28.33 -7.54
N GLU A 463 3.19 27.03 -7.29
CA GLU A 463 2.73 26.08 -8.30
C GLU A 463 1.31 26.37 -8.78
N LEU A 464 0.41 26.74 -7.86
CA LEU A 464 -0.96 27.12 -8.19
C LEU A 464 -1.00 28.44 -8.96
N ALA A 465 -0.22 29.44 -8.55
CA ALA A 465 -0.16 30.74 -9.20
C ALA A 465 0.45 30.67 -10.62
N ALA A 466 1.30 29.67 -10.88
CA ALA A 466 1.90 29.43 -12.19
C ALA A 466 1.00 28.64 -13.15
N LEU A 467 -0.20 28.23 -12.72
CA LEU A 467 -1.18 27.58 -13.59
C LEU A 467 -1.67 28.58 -14.63
N ASP A 468 -1.48 28.24 -15.91
CA ASP A 468 -2.09 28.99 -17.00
C ASP A 468 -3.57 28.60 -17.09
N VAL A 469 -4.40 29.33 -16.34
CA VAL A 469 -5.87 29.17 -16.33
C VAL A 469 -6.54 29.83 -17.55
N SER A 470 -5.76 30.46 -18.42
CA SER A 470 -6.25 31.27 -19.55
C SER A 470 -6.75 30.44 -20.75
N GLY A 471 -6.76 29.11 -20.63
CA GLY A 471 -7.18 28.18 -21.69
C GLY A 471 -8.24 27.16 -21.27
N ALA A 472 -8.95 27.39 -20.15
CA ALA A 472 -10.12 26.62 -19.73
C ALA A 472 -11.40 27.14 -20.40
#